data_AF-A0A6I7NR56-F1
#
_entry.id   AF-A0A6I7NR56-F1
#
_cell.length_a   1.000
_cell.length_b   1.000
_cell.length_c   1.000
_cell.angle_alpha   90.00
_cell.angle_beta   90.00
_cell.angle_gamma   90.00
#
_symmetry.space_group_name_H-M   'P 1'
#
loop_
_entity.id
_entity.type
_entity.pdbx_description
1 polymer ?
#
loop_
_entity_poly.entity_id
_entity_poly.type
_entity_poly.pdbx_seq_one_letter_code
_entity_poly.pdbx_strand_id
1 'polypeptide(L)'
;MLETTRHNYRLITIFISMIAAGLPLWTSDIRQLDFNSINFLVLWVFIGIAASFIVQFVVNLKPRDIIGSFAIGYVSAVVLHFVGTIMVSSYVQARFEISLLLALLAGISSGWIGSALWSSVKRKRPKKK
;
A
#
# COMPACT_ATOMS: atom_id res chain seq x y z
N MET A 1 8.93 -4.08 26.26
CA MET A 1 8.13 -5.14 25.62
C MET A 1 6.95 -4.62 24.78
N LEU A 2 6.32 -3.48 25.10
CA LEU A 2 5.26 -2.90 24.25
C LEU A 2 5.78 -2.26 22.94
N GLU A 3 7.04 -1.85 22.89
CA GLU A 3 7.64 -1.27 21.68
C GLU A 3 8.02 -2.33 20.64
N THR A 4 8.48 -3.50 21.08
CA THR A 4 8.81 -4.62 20.18
C THR A 4 7.56 -5.17 19.48
N THR A 5 6.43 -5.25 20.18
CA THR A 5 5.16 -5.65 19.55
C THR A 5 4.64 -4.61 18.55
N ARG A 6 4.77 -3.31 18.86
CA ARG A 6 4.43 -2.24 17.90
C ARG A 6 5.32 -2.27 16.66
N HIS A 7 6.62 -2.55 16.82
CA HIS A 7 7.54 -2.67 15.69
C HIS A 7 7.16 -3.83 14.78
N ASN A 8 6.88 -5.01 15.35
CA ASN A 8 6.44 -6.19 14.59
C ASN A 8 5.14 -5.93 13.82
N TYR A 9 4.20 -5.22 14.44
CA TYR A 9 2.95 -4.79 13.80
C TYR A 9 3.15 -3.84 12.62
N ARG A 10 4.12 -2.92 12.70
CA ARG A 10 4.47 -2.07 11.56
C ARG A 10 5.06 -2.87 10.41
N LEU A 11 5.93 -3.84 10.71
CA LEU A 11 6.51 -4.73 9.70
C LEU A 11 5.44 -5.57 8.99
N ILE A 12 4.51 -6.17 9.74
CA ILE A 12 3.38 -6.92 9.18
C ILE A 12 2.53 -6.02 8.27
N THR A 13 2.30 -4.77 8.67
CA THR A 13 1.54 -3.81 7.86
C THR A 13 2.25 -3.48 6.56
N ILE A 14 3.57 -3.25 6.62
CA ILE A 14 4.39 -3.00 5.42
C ILE A 14 4.28 -4.21 4.49
N PHE A 15 4.40 -5.43 5.02
CA PHE A 15 4.31 -6.65 4.22
C PHE A 15 2.96 -6.81 3.53
N ILE A 16 1.85 -6.61 4.25
CA ILE A 16 0.50 -6.66 3.68
C ILE A 16 0.33 -5.59 2.59
N SER A 17 0.79 -4.36 2.85
CA SER A 17 0.69 -3.27 1.87
C SER A 17 1.57 -3.50 0.64
N MET A 18 2.73 -4.13 0.80
CA MET A 18 3.62 -4.50 -0.31
C MET A 18 2.96 -5.56 -1.20
N ILE A 19 2.35 -6.59 -0.62
CA ILE A 19 1.62 -7.62 -1.38
C ILE A 19 0.44 -6.99 -2.10
N ALA A 20 -0.36 -6.17 -1.41
CA ALA A 20 -1.50 -5.49 -1.99
C ALA A 20 -1.10 -4.58 -3.17
N ALA A 21 -0.01 -3.85 -3.03
CA ALA A 21 0.54 -3.01 -4.10
C ALA A 21 1.16 -3.83 -5.23
N GLY A 22 1.77 -4.97 -4.92
CA GLY A 22 2.42 -5.87 -5.86
C GLY A 22 1.45 -6.64 -6.75
N LEU A 23 0.25 -6.96 -6.25
CA LEU A 23 -0.76 -7.71 -7.00
C LEU A 23 -1.05 -7.07 -8.37
N PRO A 24 -1.48 -5.80 -8.48
CA PRO A 24 -1.73 -5.18 -9.78
C PRO A 24 -0.50 -5.04 -10.67
N LEU A 25 0.69 -4.93 -10.06
CA LEU A 25 1.95 -4.80 -10.80
C LEU A 25 2.33 -6.10 -11.50
N TRP A 26 2.09 -7.25 -10.86
CA TRP A 26 2.43 -8.55 -11.45
C TRP A 26 1.32 -9.16 -12.30
N THR A 27 0.06 -8.78 -12.08
CA THR A 27 -1.07 -9.28 -12.86
C THR A 27 -1.31 -8.50 -14.15
N SER A 28 -0.62 -7.39 -14.38
CA SER A 28 -0.75 -6.64 -15.63
C SER A 28 0.02 -7.34 -16.75
N ASP A 29 -0.67 -7.87 -17.75
CA ASP A 29 -0.08 -8.50 -18.95
C ASP A 29 0.72 -7.54 -19.85
N ILE A 30 0.75 -6.25 -19.51
CA ILE A 30 1.37 -5.22 -20.32
C ILE A 30 2.86 -5.13 -19.96
N ARG A 31 3.73 -5.34 -20.95
CA ARG A 31 5.20 -5.25 -20.83
C ARG A 31 5.67 -3.89 -20.25
N GLN A 32 4.84 -2.86 -20.35
CA GLN A 32 5.05 -1.55 -19.78
C GLN A 32 3.81 -1.13 -19.00
N LEU A 33 3.92 -1.12 -17.68
CA LEU A 33 2.90 -0.56 -16.79
C LEU A 33 2.81 0.95 -17.00
N ASP A 34 1.64 1.41 -17.45
CA ASP A 34 1.32 2.83 -17.48
C ASP A 34 0.75 3.26 -16.12
N PHE A 35 1.63 3.80 -15.28
CA PHE A 35 1.27 4.34 -13.97
C PHE A 35 0.35 5.56 -14.05
N ASN A 36 0.23 6.22 -15.21
CA ASN A 36 -0.71 7.33 -15.41
C ASN A 36 -2.10 6.84 -15.85
N SER A 37 -2.26 5.54 -16.15
CA SER A 37 -3.56 4.99 -16.49
C SER A 37 -4.50 5.12 -15.29
N ILE A 38 -5.59 5.88 -15.49
CA ILE A 38 -6.61 6.11 -14.46
C ILE A 38 -7.18 4.77 -13.97
N ASN A 39 -7.42 3.83 -14.88
CA ASN A 39 -7.94 2.51 -14.53
C ASN A 39 -6.99 1.74 -13.61
N PHE A 40 -5.68 1.80 -13.90
CA PHE A 40 -4.67 1.19 -13.05
C PHE A 40 -4.63 1.87 -11.67
N LEU A 41 -4.55 3.21 -11.63
CA LEU A 41 -4.51 3.97 -10.37
C LEU A 41 -5.73 3.71 -9.48
N VAL A 42 -6.94 3.70 -10.07
CA VAL A 42 -8.18 3.45 -9.35
C VAL A 42 -8.17 2.04 -8.74
N LEU A 43 -7.83 1.03 -9.53
CA LEU A 43 -7.75 -0.36 -9.06
C LEU A 43 -6.67 -0.52 -7.98
N TRP A 44 -5.52 0.12 -8.16
CA TRP A 44 -4.39 0.05 -7.25
C TRP A 44 -4.67 0.72 -5.90
N VAL A 45 -5.35 1.87 -5.90
CA VAL A 45 -5.82 2.53 -4.68
C VAL A 45 -6.95 1.73 -4.03
N PHE A 46 -7.88 1.16 -4.81
CA PHE A 46 -9.00 0.37 -4.28
C PHE A 46 -8.52 -0.86 -3.50
N ILE A 47 -7.57 -1.62 -4.08
CA ILE A 47 -6.93 -2.75 -3.40
C ILE A 47 -6.20 -2.29 -2.13
N GLY A 48 -5.52 -1.13 -2.20
CA GLY A 48 -4.88 -0.52 -1.04
C GLY A 48 -5.86 -0.18 0.08
N ILE A 49 -7.03 0.37 -0.25
CA ILE A 49 -8.09 0.69 0.72
C ILE A 49 -8.58 -0.59 1.40
N ALA A 50 -8.84 -1.65 0.62
CA ALA A 50 -9.24 -2.95 1.16
C ALA A 50 -8.16 -3.53 2.08
N ALA A 51 -6.90 -3.49 1.66
CA ALA A 51 -5.76 -3.94 2.48
C ALA A 51 -5.62 -3.12 3.76
N SER A 52 -5.80 -1.80 3.70
CA SER A 52 -5.75 -0.92 4.87
C SER A 52 -6.87 -1.26 5.86
N PHE A 53 -8.03 -1.67 5.38
CA PHE A 53 -9.13 -2.11 6.23
C PHE A 53 -8.79 -3.42 6.96
N ILE A 54 -8.22 -4.40 6.24
CA ILE A 54 -7.77 -5.68 6.81
C ILE A 54 -6.68 -5.44 7.87
N VAL A 55 -5.69 -4.61 7.56
CA VAL A 55 -4.62 -4.25 8.52
C VAL A 55 -5.20 -3.65 9.80
N GLN A 56 -6.20 -2.78 9.69
CA GLN A 56 -6.80 -2.15 10.86
C GLN A 56 -7.62 -3.12 11.69
N PHE A 57 -8.21 -4.12 11.05
CA PHE A 57 -8.89 -5.21 11.73
C PHE A 57 -7.90 -6.10 12.50
N VAL A 58 -6.77 -6.46 11.88
CA VAL A 58 -5.79 -7.41 12.45
C VAL A 58 -4.86 -6.75 13.46
N VAL A 59 -4.33 -5.58 13.14
CA VAL A 59 -3.14 -5.01 13.81
C VAL A 59 -3.49 -3.83 14.74
N ASN A 60 -4.67 -3.22 14.56
CA ASN A 60 -5.18 -2.10 15.38
C ASN A 60 -4.13 -0.98 15.64
N LEU A 61 -3.34 -0.66 14.62
CA LEU A 61 -2.35 0.42 14.66
C LEU A 61 -3.00 1.81 14.60
N LYS A 62 -2.25 2.83 15.03
CA LYS A 62 -2.67 4.23 14.86
C LYS A 62 -2.71 4.59 13.37
N PRO A 63 -3.67 5.43 12.93
CA PRO A 63 -3.80 5.80 11.51
C PRO A 63 -2.52 6.42 10.93
N ARG A 64 -1.79 7.21 11.73
CA ARG A 64 -0.50 7.80 11.32
C ARG A 64 0.55 6.74 10.97
N ASP A 65 0.61 5.66 11.75
CA ASP A 65 1.58 4.58 11.54
C ASP A 65 1.19 3.75 10.30
N ILE A 66 -0.09 3.58 10.05
CA ILE A 66 -0.61 2.85 8.89
C ILE A 66 -0.27 3.58 7.61
N ILE A 67 -0.51 4.89 7.55
CA ILE A 67 -0.19 5.71 6.37
C ILE A 67 1.30 5.62 6.03
N GLY A 68 2.17 5.71 7.04
CA GLY A 68 3.62 5.57 6.85
C GLY A 68 4.00 4.17 6.35
N SER A 69 3.46 3.12 6.96
CA SER A 69 3.71 1.74 6.54
C SER A 69 3.21 1.45 5.12
N PHE A 70 2.06 1.99 4.71
CA PHE A 70 1.51 1.83 3.37
C PHE A 70 2.35 2.57 2.33
N ALA A 71 2.80 3.79 2.61
CA ALA A 71 3.70 4.52 1.73
C ALA A 71 5.00 3.72 1.49
N ILE A 72 5.61 3.20 2.56
CA ILE A 72 6.83 2.39 2.47
C ILE A 72 6.58 1.10 1.68
N GLY A 73 5.47 0.39 1.95
CA GLY A 73 5.17 -0.86 1.26
C GLY A 73 4.90 -0.69 -0.22
N TYR A 74 4.16 0.36 -0.62
CA TYR A 74 3.90 0.68 -2.02
C TYR A 74 5.18 1.03 -2.77
N VAL A 75 6.01 1.91 -2.19
CA VAL A 75 7.32 2.26 -2.76
C VAL A 75 8.20 1.01 -2.91
N SER A 76 8.26 0.17 -1.87
CA SER A 76 9.06 -1.05 -1.90
C SER A 76 8.58 -2.03 -2.97
N ALA A 77 7.26 -2.18 -3.17
CA ALA A 77 6.69 -3.03 -4.20
C ALA A 77 7.08 -2.55 -5.62
N VAL A 78 7.04 -1.25 -5.87
CA VAL A 78 7.46 -0.67 -7.16
C VAL A 78 8.96 -0.84 -7.39
N VAL A 79 9.78 -0.63 -6.36
CA VAL A 79 11.23 -0.86 -6.45
C VAL A 79 11.53 -2.32 -6.77
N LEU A 80 10.91 -3.26 -6.06
CA LEU A 80 11.11 -4.69 -6.30
C LEU A 80 10.64 -5.11 -7.69
N HIS A 81 9.49 -4.62 -8.13
CA HIS A 81 8.99 -4.85 -9.47
C HIS A 81 10.00 -4.36 -10.51
N PHE A 82 10.46 -3.12 -10.39
CA PHE A 82 11.41 -2.51 -11.33
C PHE A 82 12.74 -3.25 -11.38
N VAL A 83 13.33 -3.59 -10.23
CA VAL A 83 14.56 -4.39 -10.15
C VAL A 83 14.35 -5.77 -10.79
N GLY A 84 13.22 -6.43 -10.51
CA GLY A 84 12.87 -7.70 -11.13
C GLY A 84 12.73 -7.59 -12.65
N THR A 85 12.08 -6.54 -13.15
CA THR A 85 11.93 -6.30 -14.59
C THR A 85 13.28 -6.07 -15.26
N ILE A 86 14.20 -5.32 -14.63
CA ILE A 86 15.56 -5.12 -15.16
C ILE A 86 16.30 -6.46 -15.24
N MET A 87 16.27 -7.26 -14.18
CA MET A 87 16.99 -8.54 -14.16
C MET A 87 16.46 -9.53 -15.20
N VAL A 88 15.15 -9.55 -15.44
CA VAL A 88 14.51 -10.52 -16.36
C VAL A 88 14.54 -10.05 -17.81
N SER A 89 14.33 -8.75 -18.06
CA SER A 89 14.10 -8.24 -19.43
C SER A 89 15.17 -7.25 -19.93
N SER A 90 16.14 -6.87 -19.09
CA SER A 90 17.15 -5.83 -19.38
C SER A 90 16.55 -4.48 -19.82
N TYR A 91 15.26 -4.27 -19.58
CA TYR A 91 14.55 -3.06 -19.96
C TYR A 91 14.58 -2.06 -18.81
N VAL A 92 15.02 -0.82 -19.11
CA VAL A 92 15.04 0.28 -18.15
C VAL A 92 13.86 1.20 -18.43
N GLN A 93 12.91 1.25 -17.48
CA GLN A 93 11.76 2.13 -17.56
C GLN A 93 12.20 3.60 -17.44
N ALA A 94 11.92 4.41 -18.46
CA ALA A 94 12.43 5.79 -18.58
C ALA A 94 11.84 6.81 -17.55
N ARG A 95 10.85 6.41 -16.75
CA ARG A 95 10.10 7.33 -15.84
C ARG A 95 9.95 6.77 -14.42
N PHE A 96 10.99 6.10 -13.93
CA PHE A 96 10.99 5.48 -12.60
C PHE A 96 10.66 6.48 -11.46
N GLU A 97 11.15 7.72 -11.55
CA GLU A 97 10.88 8.76 -10.54
C GLU A 97 9.38 9.08 -10.39
N ILE A 98 8.66 9.16 -11.52
CA ILE A 98 7.22 9.44 -11.53
C ILE A 98 6.45 8.24 -10.96
N SER A 99 6.86 7.02 -11.30
CA SER A 99 6.28 5.80 -10.74
C SER A 99 6.44 5.72 -9.22
N LEU A 100 7.60 6.11 -8.69
CA LEU A 100 7.84 6.17 -7.24
C LEU A 100 6.97 7.23 -6.56
N LEU A 101 6.85 8.41 -7.16
CA LEU A 101 6.00 9.48 -6.62
C LEU A 101 4.53 9.06 -6.61
N LEU A 102 4.04 8.42 -7.68
CA LEU A 102 2.69 7.88 -7.75
C LEU A 102 2.48 6.74 -6.75
N ALA A 103 3.47 5.87 -6.55
CA ALA A 103 3.41 4.83 -5.53
C ALA A 103 3.26 5.39 -4.12
N LEU A 104 4.04 6.43 -3.81
CA LEU A 104 3.99 7.09 -2.52
C LEU A 104 2.62 7.77 -2.30
N LEU A 105 2.10 8.48 -3.31
CA LEU A 105 0.78 9.11 -3.23
C LEU A 105 -0.36 8.06 -3.14
N ALA A 106 -0.26 6.96 -3.88
CA ALA A 106 -1.24 5.86 -3.83
C ALA A 106 -1.21 5.16 -2.46
N GLY A 107 -0.03 4.91 -1.90
CA GLY A 107 0.13 4.35 -0.56
C GLY A 107 -0.42 5.27 0.54
N ILE A 108 -0.13 6.57 0.46
CA ILE A 108 -0.66 7.56 1.43
C ILE A 108 -2.17 7.66 1.34
N SER A 109 -2.71 7.81 0.12
CA SER A 109 -4.15 7.97 -0.09
C SER A 109 -4.93 6.73 0.34
N SER A 110 -4.47 5.53 -0.04
CA SER A 110 -5.12 4.27 0.36
C SER A 110 -5.09 4.04 1.87
N GLY A 111 -3.94 4.25 2.52
CA GLY A 111 -3.81 4.14 3.98
C GLY A 111 -4.66 5.18 4.72
N TRP A 112 -4.75 6.40 4.19
CA TRP A 112 -5.58 7.45 4.79
C TRP A 112 -7.06 7.13 4.65
N ILE A 113 -7.54 6.83 3.43
CA ILE A 113 -8.95 6.52 3.16
C ILE A 113 -9.40 5.28 3.94
N GLY A 114 -8.60 4.21 3.93
CA GLY A 114 -8.91 3.00 4.70
C GLY A 114 -9.01 3.29 6.21
N SER A 115 -8.12 4.12 6.74
CA SER A 115 -8.17 4.55 8.15
C SER A 115 -9.36 5.44 8.51
N ALA A 116 -9.74 6.35 7.61
CA ALA A 116 -10.89 7.20 7.79
C ALA A 116 -12.19 6.37 7.80
N LEU A 117 -12.32 5.42 6.88
CA LEU A 117 -13.46 4.49 6.81
C LEU A 117 -13.62 3.68 8.09
N TRP A 118 -12.56 3.05 8.58
CA TRP A 118 -12.60 2.28 9.82
C TRP A 118 -12.91 3.13 11.05
N SER A 119 -12.33 4.32 11.15
CA SER A 119 -12.62 5.24 12.26
C SER A 119 -14.09 5.64 12.31
N SER A 120 -14.72 5.77 11.14
CA SER A 120 -16.16 6.06 10.99
C SER A 120 -17.02 4.86 11.40
N VAL A 121 -16.59 3.63 11.07
CA VAL A 121 -17.25 2.38 11.49
C VAL A 121 -17.13 2.19 13.00
N LYS A 122 -15.94 2.42 13.59
CA LYS A 122 -15.72 2.29 15.04
C LYS A 122 -16.51 3.32 15.85
N ARG A 123 -16.68 4.55 15.34
CA ARG A 123 -17.48 5.61 16.00
C ARG A 123 -18.95 5.23 16.23
N LYS A 124 -19.50 4.28 15.47
CA LYS A 124 -20.88 3.80 15.63
C LYS A 124 -21.05 2.73 16.71
N ARG A 125 -19.99 2.22 17.35
CA ARG A 125 -20.13 1.36 18.53
C ARG A 125 -20.25 2.25 19.78
N PRO A 126 -21.41 2.33 20.44
CA PRO A 126 -21.54 3.10 21.67
C PRO A 126 -20.55 2.54 22.69
N LYS A 127 -19.84 3.43 23.38
CA LYS A 127 -19.14 3.10 24.63
C LYS A 127 -20.20 2.50 25.56
N LYS A 128 -20.20 1.17 25.74
CA LYS A 128 -20.84 0.57 26.91
C LYS A 128 -20.10 1.16 28.12
N LYS A 129 -20.76 2.10 28.79
CA LYS A 129 -20.48 2.42 30.19
C LYS A 129 -20.88 1.24 31.04
#